data_AF-A0A8T3M5A4-F1
#
_entry.id   AF-A0A8T3M5A4-F1
#
_cell.length_a   1.000
_cell.length_b   1.000
_cell.length_c   1.000
_cell.angle_alpha   90.00
_cell.angle_beta   90.00
_cell.angle_gamma   90.00
#
_symmetry.space_group_name_H-M   'P 1'
#
loop_
_entity.id
_entity.type
_entity.pdbx_description
1 polymer ?
#
loop_
_entity_poly.entity_id
_entity_poly.type
_entity_poly.pdbx_seq_one_letter_code
_entity_poly.pdbx_strand_id
1 'polypeptide(L)'
;MTVSTTASTVDLRRAPLADVRDLDLRAPARDFWLDEAAAWDRLIASWAGLDDAAWHLPGAAPSDAGGPDWSLAEHIGHVADWQELAADYIPVALQTGRWPSDDDYDGGDFDRYNERRRAPWTTMSPAAIVARLTAARPRVLTAARQLSAEAIRGDKVWGWVYFVLHGHYLDHLVVVEPWTETLRARQVDGDPFVADPRAADHAGFRAQDAAIQSQFDALVRTVPPARWTLEELTPGWTLRDHVGHLADWATEGVRAIGIFHATGTWLSDPDEGIDAWNERHVVATRGETPAAALARYDEAHAALLAAVDTLTIEDLRSPEGWSWACDCLHGHVRKHLAMFGRWCAVADWPES
;
A
#
# COMPACT_ATOMS: atom_id res chain seq x y z
N MET A 1 1.21 33.78 37.17
CA MET A 1 1.03 32.36 36.80
C MET A 1 0.71 32.32 35.32
N THR A 2 1.74 32.15 34.49
CA THR A 2 1.59 31.90 33.05
C THR A 2 1.17 30.45 32.89
N VAL A 3 -0.09 30.22 32.53
CA VAL A 3 -0.56 28.90 32.13
C VAL A 3 0.14 28.59 30.81
N SER A 4 1.18 27.77 30.88
CA SER A 4 1.75 27.12 29.69
C SER A 4 0.69 26.11 29.25
N THR A 5 -0.20 26.55 28.36
CA THR A 5 -1.00 25.63 27.55
C THR A 5 -0.01 24.87 26.70
N THR A 6 0.32 23.65 27.12
CA THR A 6 0.89 22.62 26.24
C THR A 6 -0.13 22.44 25.12
N ALA A 7 0.05 23.18 24.02
CA ALA A 7 -0.70 22.94 22.81
C ALA A 7 -0.47 21.46 22.49
N SER A 8 -1.53 20.65 22.54
CA SER A 8 -1.46 19.25 22.18
C SER A 8 -0.88 19.19 20.77
N THR A 9 0.32 18.65 20.65
CA THR A 9 0.97 18.45 19.35
C THR A 9 0.11 17.48 18.55
N VAL A 10 -0.59 17.99 17.55
CA VAL A 10 -1.37 17.16 16.62
C VAL A 10 -0.42 16.21 15.89
N ASP A 11 -0.64 14.91 16.04
CA ASP A 11 0.07 13.86 15.32
C ASP A 11 -0.52 13.70 13.92
N LEU A 12 0.22 14.17 12.92
CA LEU A 12 -0.18 14.15 11.50
C LEU A 12 -0.48 12.75 10.98
N ARG A 13 0.11 11.72 11.60
CA ARG A 13 -0.10 10.31 11.22
C ARG A 13 -1.55 9.87 11.47
N ARG A 14 -2.18 10.39 12.53
CA ARG A 14 -3.43 9.82 13.09
C ARG A 14 -4.58 10.82 13.16
N ALA A 15 -4.29 12.11 13.25
CA ALA A 15 -5.33 13.13 13.36
C ALA A 15 -6.23 13.14 12.10
N PRO A 16 -7.52 13.53 12.22
CA PRO A 16 -8.38 13.75 11.06
C PRO A 16 -7.72 14.68 10.03
N LEU A 17 -7.86 14.40 8.72
CA LEU A 17 -7.25 15.25 7.69
C LEU A 17 -7.74 16.70 7.75
N ALA A 18 -8.99 16.93 8.14
CA ALA A 18 -9.53 18.28 8.31
C ALA A 18 -8.73 19.05 9.37
N ASP A 19 -8.52 18.44 10.55
CA ASP A 19 -7.73 19.04 11.63
C ASP A 19 -6.28 19.28 11.20
N VAL A 20 -5.67 18.36 10.44
CA VAL A 20 -4.31 18.50 9.91
C VAL A 20 -4.21 19.66 8.92
N ARG A 21 -5.19 19.84 8.04
CA ARG A 21 -5.23 20.93 7.06
C ARG A 21 -5.43 22.31 7.68
N ASP A 22 -6.06 22.36 8.85
CA ASP A 22 -6.26 23.59 9.62
C ASP A 22 -5.02 24.01 10.44
N LEU A 23 -3.97 23.18 10.47
CA LEU A 23 -2.72 23.51 11.17
C LEU A 23 -1.91 24.58 10.43
N ASP A 24 -1.44 25.56 11.20
CA ASP A 24 -0.33 26.42 10.76
C ASP A 24 0.99 25.65 10.86
N LEU A 25 1.37 24.95 9.79
CA LEU A 25 2.64 24.24 9.71
C LEU A 25 3.86 25.18 9.63
N ARG A 26 3.66 26.50 9.47
CA ARG A 26 4.74 27.49 9.60
C ARG A 26 5.01 27.87 11.04
N ALA A 27 4.11 27.55 11.98
CA ALA A 27 4.20 28.00 13.36
C ALA A 27 5.58 27.65 13.96
N PRO A 28 6.27 28.61 14.63
CA PRO A 28 7.61 28.37 15.17
C PRO A 28 7.70 27.20 16.16
N ALA A 29 6.59 26.87 16.82
CA ALA A 29 6.48 25.76 17.77
C ALA A 29 6.39 24.38 17.10
N ARG A 30 6.17 24.30 15.79
CA ARG A 30 6.13 23.04 15.03
C ARG A 30 7.52 22.62 14.58
N ASP A 31 7.76 21.32 14.66
CA ASP A 31 8.97 20.71 14.08
C ASP A 31 8.67 20.31 12.63
N PHE A 32 9.15 21.12 11.69
CA PHE A 32 8.96 20.92 10.26
C PHE A 32 9.39 19.53 9.79
N TRP A 33 10.47 18.97 10.35
CA TRP A 33 11.02 17.69 9.90
C TRP A 33 10.26 16.51 10.50
N LEU A 34 9.83 16.63 11.75
CA LEU A 34 8.97 15.62 12.37
C LEU A 34 7.61 15.55 11.66
N ASP A 35 7.08 16.71 11.28
CA ASP A 35 5.82 16.83 10.54
C ASP A 35 5.92 16.24 9.13
N GLU A 36 7.05 16.45 8.45
CA GLU A 36 7.33 15.87 7.14
C GLU A 36 7.32 14.34 7.24
N ALA A 37 8.06 13.81 8.22
CA ALA A 37 8.13 12.37 8.44
C ALA A 37 6.75 11.79 8.77
N ALA A 38 5.95 12.48 9.58
CA ALA A 38 4.60 12.05 9.92
C ALA A 38 3.64 12.06 8.72
N ALA A 39 3.67 13.10 7.89
CA ALA A 39 2.87 13.17 6.67
C ALA A 39 3.30 12.11 5.64
N TRP A 40 4.61 11.88 5.50
CA TRP A 40 5.17 10.83 4.67
C TRP A 40 4.72 9.43 5.13
N ASP A 41 4.85 9.13 6.43
CA ASP A 41 4.46 7.84 7.00
C ASP A 41 2.97 7.54 6.70
N ARG A 42 2.12 8.56 6.86
CA ARG A 42 0.69 8.48 6.54
C ARG A 42 0.42 8.25 5.07
N LEU A 43 1.12 8.97 4.19
CA LEU A 43 1.02 8.79 2.74
C LEU A 43 1.33 7.34 2.37
N ILE A 44 2.48 6.80 2.81
CA ILE A 44 2.87 5.41 2.53
C ILE A 44 1.84 4.40 3.04
N ALA A 45 1.29 4.61 4.24
CA ALA A 45 0.30 3.69 4.81
C ALA A 45 -1.03 3.65 4.02
N SER A 46 -1.36 4.69 3.25
CA SER A 46 -2.67 4.81 2.59
C SER A 46 -2.95 3.69 1.57
N TRP A 47 -1.93 3.18 0.89
CA TRP A 47 -2.05 2.12 -0.14
C TRP A 47 -1.58 0.73 0.31
N ALA A 48 -1.16 0.58 1.57
CA ALA A 48 -0.59 -0.67 2.05
C ALA A 48 -1.57 -1.85 1.94
N GLY A 49 -1.20 -2.89 1.20
CA GLY A 49 -1.99 -4.11 1.00
C GLY A 49 -2.94 -4.10 -0.20
N LEU A 50 -2.96 -3.02 -1.00
CA LEU A 50 -3.61 -3.01 -2.30
C LEU A 50 -2.72 -3.65 -3.36
N ASP A 51 -3.30 -4.49 -4.22
CA ASP A 51 -2.57 -5.13 -5.31
C ASP A 51 -2.37 -4.22 -6.52
N ASP A 52 -1.56 -4.68 -7.48
CA ASP A 52 -1.20 -3.88 -8.66
C ASP A 52 -2.40 -3.49 -9.53
N ALA A 53 -3.43 -4.33 -9.59
CA ALA A 53 -4.62 -4.02 -10.40
C ALA A 53 -5.43 -2.87 -9.78
N ALA A 54 -5.53 -2.84 -8.46
CA ALA A 54 -6.19 -1.75 -7.73
C ALA A 54 -5.54 -0.38 -7.99
N TRP A 55 -4.21 -0.35 -8.14
CA TRP A 55 -3.45 0.88 -8.37
C TRP A 55 -3.81 1.59 -9.68
N HIS A 56 -4.16 0.82 -10.71
CA HIS A 56 -4.41 1.33 -12.05
C HIS A 56 -5.89 1.58 -12.36
N LEU A 57 -6.78 1.35 -11.40
CA LEU A 57 -8.19 1.66 -11.58
C LEU A 57 -8.42 3.18 -11.67
N PRO A 58 -9.08 3.67 -12.73
CA PRO A 58 -9.48 5.07 -12.80
C PRO A 58 -10.61 5.35 -11.80
N GLY A 59 -10.68 6.60 -11.32
CA GLY A 59 -11.80 7.08 -10.50
C GLY A 59 -11.41 7.72 -9.17
N ALA A 60 -10.11 7.87 -8.88
CA ALA A 60 -9.65 8.56 -7.67
C ALA A 60 -10.03 10.05 -7.70
N ALA A 61 -9.79 10.72 -8.82
CA ALA A 61 -10.19 12.11 -9.06
C ALA A 61 -10.46 12.39 -10.54
N PRO A 62 -11.34 13.33 -10.89
CA PRO A 62 -11.52 13.78 -12.26
C PRO A 62 -10.21 14.32 -12.87
N SER A 63 -10.03 14.16 -14.19
CA SER A 63 -8.97 14.83 -14.92
C SER A 63 -9.37 16.26 -15.28
N ASP A 64 -8.54 17.24 -14.90
CA ASP A 64 -8.75 18.65 -15.25
C ASP A 64 -8.54 18.93 -16.75
N ALA A 65 -7.86 18.04 -17.47
CA ALA A 65 -7.73 18.08 -18.93
C ALA A 65 -8.87 17.38 -19.69
N GLY A 66 -9.91 16.90 -18.99
CA GLY A 66 -11.04 16.18 -19.61
C GLY A 66 -10.69 14.79 -20.12
N GLY A 67 -9.59 14.21 -19.65
CA GLY A 67 -9.21 12.81 -19.88
C GLY A 67 -9.90 11.84 -18.91
N PRO A 68 -9.52 10.55 -18.91
CA PRO A 68 -9.96 9.61 -17.88
C PRO A 68 -9.59 10.11 -16.49
N ASP A 69 -10.42 9.78 -15.50
CA ASP A 69 -10.13 10.02 -14.09
C ASP A 69 -8.75 9.47 -13.70
N TRP A 70 -8.08 10.16 -12.79
CA TRP A 70 -6.82 9.75 -12.22
C TRP A 70 -6.99 8.47 -11.40
N SER A 71 -5.98 7.61 -11.47
CA SER A 71 -5.82 6.40 -10.68
C SER A 71 -4.89 6.65 -9.49
N LEU A 72 -4.78 5.67 -8.59
CA LEU A 72 -3.84 5.73 -7.48
C LEU A 72 -2.39 5.81 -7.98
N ALA A 73 -2.03 5.00 -8.99
CA ALA A 73 -0.71 5.02 -9.62
C ALA A 73 -0.32 6.42 -10.11
N GLU A 74 -1.28 7.14 -10.71
CA GLU A 74 -1.04 8.48 -11.24
C GLU A 74 -0.88 9.52 -10.14
N HIS A 75 -1.66 9.45 -9.06
CA HIS A 75 -1.47 10.33 -7.91
C HIS A 75 -0.11 10.12 -7.23
N ILE A 76 0.28 8.87 -6.94
CA ILE A 76 1.55 8.58 -6.27
C ILE A 76 2.74 8.86 -7.20
N GLY A 77 2.62 8.52 -8.48
CA GLY A 77 3.60 8.87 -9.50
C GLY A 77 3.79 10.38 -9.63
N HIS A 78 2.71 11.14 -9.57
CA HIS A 78 2.76 12.60 -9.60
C HIS A 78 3.43 13.21 -8.34
N VAL A 79 3.21 12.63 -7.14
CA VAL A 79 3.99 13.03 -5.94
C VAL A 79 5.48 12.74 -6.14
N ALA A 80 5.84 11.57 -6.69
CA ALA A 80 7.22 11.23 -6.99
C ALA A 80 7.86 12.21 -7.97
N ASP A 81 7.11 12.59 -9.00
CA ASP A 81 7.52 13.52 -10.04
C ASP A 81 7.88 14.91 -9.47
N TRP A 82 7.04 15.45 -8.60
CA TRP A 82 7.31 16.72 -7.93
C TRP A 82 8.48 16.66 -6.96
N GLN A 83 8.68 15.54 -6.27
CA GLN A 83 9.89 15.33 -5.47
C GLN A 83 11.16 15.28 -6.33
N GLU A 84 11.12 14.60 -7.48
CA GLU A 84 12.25 14.58 -8.41
C GLU A 84 12.57 15.98 -8.93
N LEU A 85 11.56 16.76 -9.31
CA LEU A 85 11.74 18.17 -9.69
C LEU A 85 12.34 19.01 -8.56
N ALA A 86 11.88 18.84 -7.32
CA ALA A 86 12.41 19.55 -6.16
C ALA A 86 13.85 19.19 -5.82
N ALA A 87 14.22 17.92 -5.99
CA ALA A 87 15.60 17.49 -5.83
C ALA A 87 16.55 18.21 -6.80
N ASP A 88 16.03 18.68 -7.93
CA ASP A 88 16.80 19.41 -8.94
C ASP A 88 16.72 20.92 -8.75
N TYR A 89 15.55 21.51 -8.47
CA TYR A 89 15.42 22.97 -8.36
C TYR A 89 15.91 23.54 -7.03
N ILE A 90 15.83 22.82 -5.90
CA ILE A 90 16.28 23.35 -4.60
C ILE A 90 17.79 23.67 -4.62
N PRO A 91 18.68 22.77 -5.09
CA PRO A 91 20.11 23.09 -5.22
C PRO A 91 20.38 24.30 -6.12
N VAL A 92 19.65 24.44 -7.23
CA VAL A 92 19.79 25.59 -8.14
C VAL A 92 19.36 26.88 -7.45
N ALA A 93 18.25 26.86 -6.72
CA ALA A 93 17.76 28.01 -5.96
C ALA A 93 18.75 28.42 -4.85
N LEU A 94 19.36 27.47 -4.16
CA LEU A 94 20.41 27.71 -3.17
C LEU A 94 21.65 28.39 -3.78
N GLN A 95 22.05 27.97 -4.98
CA GLN A 95 23.21 28.53 -5.66
C GLN A 95 22.97 29.91 -6.25
N THR A 96 21.76 30.15 -6.78
CA THR A 96 21.44 31.34 -7.58
C THR A 96 20.63 32.39 -6.82
N GLY A 97 20.01 32.01 -5.70
CA GLY A 97 19.01 32.83 -5.00
C GLY A 97 17.66 32.94 -5.72
N ARG A 98 17.48 32.28 -6.88
CA ARG A 98 16.24 32.29 -7.67
C ARG A 98 15.46 31.01 -7.43
N TRP A 99 14.32 31.14 -6.77
CA TRP A 99 13.31 30.08 -6.71
C TRP A 99 12.53 29.98 -8.03
N PRO A 100 11.97 28.81 -8.36
CA PRO A 100 11.06 28.71 -9.50
C PRO A 100 9.89 29.71 -9.37
N SER A 101 9.28 30.03 -10.49
CA SER A 101 8.03 30.80 -10.57
C SER A 101 7.00 30.03 -11.36
N ASP A 102 5.73 30.41 -11.23
CA ASP A 102 4.61 29.83 -11.99
C ASP A 102 4.90 29.82 -13.51
N ASP A 103 5.57 30.86 -14.03
CA ASP A 103 5.99 30.95 -15.44
C ASP A 103 6.93 29.83 -15.89
N ASP A 104 7.68 29.21 -14.97
CA ASP A 104 8.55 28.06 -15.26
C ASP A 104 7.74 26.76 -15.53
N TYR A 105 6.43 26.76 -15.23
CA TYR A 105 5.52 25.61 -15.30
C TYR A 105 4.27 25.96 -16.13
N ASP A 106 4.43 25.99 -17.45
CA ASP A 106 3.34 26.30 -18.41
C ASP A 106 2.67 27.67 -18.23
N GLY A 107 3.42 28.68 -17.79
CA GLY A 107 2.83 30.01 -17.59
C GLY A 107 1.85 30.03 -16.41
N GLY A 108 2.04 29.17 -15.42
CA GLY A 108 1.20 29.00 -14.24
C GLY A 108 0.03 28.04 -14.41
N ASP A 109 -0.10 27.39 -15.57
CA ASP A 109 -1.09 26.33 -15.80
C ASP A 109 -0.54 24.97 -15.31
N PHE A 110 -0.53 24.81 -13.98
CA PHE A 110 -0.05 23.58 -13.34
C PHE A 110 -0.85 22.35 -13.76
N ASP A 111 -2.16 22.48 -14.01
CA ASP A 111 -3.00 21.36 -14.43
C ASP A 111 -2.53 20.82 -15.79
N ARG A 112 -2.32 21.71 -16.76
CA ARG A 112 -1.75 21.32 -18.05
C ARG A 112 -0.34 20.77 -17.93
N TYR A 113 0.49 21.34 -17.06
CA TYR A 113 1.85 20.86 -16.83
C TYR A 113 1.84 19.42 -16.30
N ASN A 114 1.01 19.17 -15.30
CA ASN A 114 0.87 17.88 -14.62
C ASN A 114 0.31 16.82 -15.57
N GLU A 115 -0.72 17.15 -16.36
CA GLU A 115 -1.35 16.22 -17.28
C GLU A 115 -0.39 15.75 -18.39
N ARG A 116 0.52 16.61 -18.87
CA ARG A 116 1.54 16.18 -19.84
C ARG A 116 2.57 15.21 -19.26
N ARG A 117 2.73 15.20 -17.93
CA ARG A 117 3.68 14.34 -17.22
C ARG A 117 3.02 13.08 -16.67
N ARG A 118 1.71 12.92 -16.86
CA ARG A 118 0.89 11.81 -16.38
C ARG A 118 1.20 10.48 -17.07
N ALA A 119 1.43 10.50 -18.39
CA ALA A 119 1.47 9.31 -19.23
C ALA A 119 2.37 8.15 -18.73
N PRO A 120 3.60 8.37 -18.22
CA PRO A 120 4.45 7.29 -17.74
C PRO A 120 3.84 6.49 -16.58
N TRP A 121 3.00 7.11 -15.75
CA TRP A 121 2.46 6.50 -14.54
C TRP A 121 1.29 5.55 -14.83
N THR A 122 0.65 5.69 -16.00
CA THR A 122 -0.48 4.85 -16.43
C THR A 122 -0.13 3.38 -16.59
N THR A 123 1.14 3.08 -16.88
CA THR A 123 1.63 1.71 -17.19
C THR A 123 2.78 1.26 -16.31
N MET A 124 3.31 2.15 -15.45
CA MET A 124 4.40 1.82 -14.55
C MET A 124 3.89 0.98 -13.38
N SER A 125 4.57 -0.10 -13.04
CA SER A 125 4.17 -0.93 -11.90
C SER A 125 4.24 -0.14 -10.58
N PRO A 126 3.37 -0.44 -9.60
CA PRO A 126 3.42 0.19 -8.28
C PRO A 126 4.78 0.12 -7.62
N ALA A 127 5.47 -1.03 -7.71
CA ALA A 127 6.81 -1.19 -7.17
C ALA A 127 7.81 -0.19 -7.78
N ALA A 128 7.73 0.08 -9.09
CA ALA A 128 8.59 1.05 -9.75
C ALA A 128 8.23 2.49 -9.37
N ILE A 129 6.93 2.80 -9.23
CA ILE A 129 6.47 4.11 -8.75
C ILE A 129 6.99 4.37 -7.32
N VAL A 130 6.80 3.41 -6.41
CA VAL A 130 7.26 3.49 -5.02
C VAL A 130 8.78 3.58 -4.93
N ALA A 131 9.51 2.86 -5.79
CA ALA A 131 10.97 2.95 -5.85
C ALA A 131 11.45 4.36 -6.23
N ARG A 132 10.81 4.99 -7.23
CA ARG A 132 11.12 6.38 -7.61
C ARG A 132 10.82 7.36 -6.49
N LEU A 133 9.63 7.26 -5.89
CA LEU A 133 9.22 8.10 -4.77
C LEU A 133 10.20 7.96 -3.57
N THR A 134 10.56 6.74 -3.22
CA THR A 134 11.50 6.43 -2.13
C THR A 134 12.92 6.94 -2.42
N ALA A 135 13.36 6.90 -3.68
CA ALA A 135 14.67 7.41 -4.08
C ALA A 135 14.71 8.95 -4.14
N ALA A 136 13.60 9.60 -4.49
CA ALA A 136 13.51 11.05 -4.59
C ALA A 136 13.52 11.73 -3.21
N ARG A 137 12.73 11.22 -2.25
CA ARG A 137 12.61 11.81 -0.90
C ARG A 137 13.93 12.17 -0.21
N PRO A 138 14.92 11.25 -0.04
CA PRO A 138 16.16 11.59 0.65
C PRO A 138 16.99 12.65 -0.08
N ARG A 139 16.88 12.74 -1.42
CA ARG A 139 17.53 13.81 -2.21
C ARG A 139 16.91 15.18 -1.90
N VAL A 140 15.58 15.27 -1.90
CA VAL A 140 14.85 16.49 -1.54
C VAL A 140 15.16 16.90 -0.10
N LEU A 141 15.09 15.98 0.86
CA LEU A 141 15.40 16.26 2.26
C LEU A 141 16.84 16.73 2.45
N THR A 142 17.80 16.13 1.74
CA THR A 142 19.21 16.55 1.80
C THR A 142 19.40 17.96 1.26
N ALA A 143 18.72 18.32 0.17
CA ALA A 143 18.76 19.67 -0.39
C ALA A 143 18.06 20.68 0.54
N ALA A 144 16.85 20.37 1.02
CA ALA A 144 16.06 21.25 1.88
C ALA A 144 16.73 21.52 3.24
N ARG A 145 17.47 20.54 3.80
CA ARG A 145 18.20 20.70 5.07
C ARG A 145 19.37 21.69 5.02
N GLN A 146 19.73 22.18 3.84
CA GLN A 146 20.71 23.27 3.70
C GLN A 146 20.09 24.65 4.03
N LEU A 147 18.77 24.73 4.10
CA LEU A 147 18.03 25.93 4.51
C LEU A 147 17.84 25.95 6.03
N SER A 148 17.86 27.13 6.63
CA SER A 148 17.41 27.27 8.02
C SER A 148 15.89 27.10 8.10
N ALA A 149 15.37 26.66 9.24
CA ALA A 149 13.93 26.59 9.46
C ALA A 149 13.24 27.96 9.30
N GLU A 150 13.94 29.06 9.64
CA GLU A 150 13.46 30.42 9.40
C GLU A 150 13.35 30.74 7.90
N ALA A 151 14.35 30.35 7.11
CA ALA A 151 14.31 30.53 5.66
C ALA A 151 13.15 29.73 5.04
N ILE A 152 12.96 28.47 5.45
CA ILE A 152 11.85 27.63 4.98
C ILE A 152 10.50 28.28 5.25
N ARG A 153 10.31 28.85 6.45
CA ARG A 153 9.05 29.52 6.83
C ARG A 153 8.80 30.84 6.12
N GLY A 154 9.79 31.41 5.42
CA GLY A 154 9.62 32.62 4.61
C GLY A 154 8.86 32.35 3.31
N ASP A 155 8.02 33.30 2.88
CA ASP A 155 7.05 33.11 1.79
C ASP A 155 7.62 32.52 0.50
N LYS A 156 8.80 33.00 0.07
CA LYS A 156 9.43 32.55 -1.19
C LYS A 156 9.88 31.09 -1.17
N VAL A 157 10.43 30.65 -0.05
CA VAL A 157 10.96 29.29 0.10
C VAL A 157 9.84 28.34 0.48
N TRP A 158 8.91 28.80 1.32
CA TRP A 158 7.80 28.01 1.80
C TRP A 158 7.01 27.43 0.64
N GLY A 159 6.56 28.24 -0.32
CA GLY A 159 5.74 27.76 -1.44
C GLY A 159 6.32 26.54 -2.16
N TRP A 160 7.64 26.48 -2.33
CA TRP A 160 8.30 25.39 -3.05
C TRP A 160 8.77 24.24 -2.17
N VAL A 161 9.24 24.51 -0.95
CA VAL A 161 9.77 23.46 -0.07
C VAL A 161 8.66 22.80 0.74
N TYR A 162 7.73 23.59 1.28
CA TYR A 162 6.58 23.05 2.02
C TYR A 162 5.64 22.27 1.11
N PHE A 163 5.35 22.78 -0.09
CA PHE A 163 4.42 22.08 -0.97
C PHE A 163 4.95 20.67 -1.25
N VAL A 164 6.20 20.50 -1.67
CA VAL A 164 6.72 19.17 -2.00
C VAL A 164 6.93 18.25 -0.79
N LEU A 165 7.18 18.78 0.42
CA LEU A 165 7.45 17.96 1.61
C LEU A 165 6.24 17.77 2.54
N HIS A 166 5.17 18.54 2.39
CA HIS A 166 4.00 18.47 3.27
C HIS A 166 2.72 18.71 2.50
N GLY A 167 2.57 19.91 1.92
CA GLY A 167 1.32 20.38 1.33
C GLY A 167 0.79 19.43 0.26
N HIS A 168 1.68 18.97 -0.60
CA HIS A 168 1.38 18.06 -1.70
C HIS A 168 0.99 16.67 -1.21
N TYR A 169 1.63 16.15 -0.16
CA TYR A 169 1.17 14.90 0.46
C TYR A 169 -0.24 15.07 1.02
N LEU A 170 -0.51 16.17 1.73
CA LEU A 170 -1.80 16.45 2.35
C LEU A 170 -2.90 16.66 1.30
N ASP A 171 -2.60 17.35 0.21
CA ASP A 171 -3.52 17.56 -0.91
C ASP A 171 -3.83 16.24 -1.63
N HIS A 172 -2.88 15.31 -1.74
CA HIS A 172 -3.17 13.99 -2.29
C HIS A 172 -3.88 13.06 -1.31
N LEU A 173 -3.55 13.14 -0.01
CA LEU A 173 -4.18 12.30 1.02
C LEU A 173 -5.69 12.47 1.08
N VAL A 174 -6.23 13.68 0.85
CA VAL A 174 -7.70 13.88 0.84
C VAL A 174 -8.42 13.12 -0.27
N VAL A 175 -7.72 12.78 -1.35
CA VAL A 175 -8.23 11.99 -2.47
C VAL A 175 -7.92 10.51 -2.26
N VAL A 176 -6.65 10.22 -1.94
CA VAL A 176 -6.11 8.86 -1.88
C VAL A 176 -6.71 8.06 -0.72
N GLU A 177 -6.82 8.62 0.49
CA GLU A 177 -7.33 7.85 1.64
C GLU A 177 -8.76 7.30 1.42
N PRO A 178 -9.79 8.11 1.08
CA PRO A 178 -11.13 7.56 0.85
C PRO A 178 -11.20 6.63 -0.37
N TRP A 179 -10.41 6.90 -1.41
CA TRP A 179 -10.35 6.03 -2.59
C TRP A 179 -9.75 4.66 -2.26
N THR A 180 -8.61 4.63 -1.56
CA THR A 180 -7.97 3.37 -1.19
C THR A 180 -8.81 2.54 -0.24
N GLU A 181 -9.62 3.15 0.64
CA GLU A 181 -10.57 2.37 1.45
C GLU A 181 -11.70 1.75 0.63
N THR A 182 -12.15 2.43 -0.42
CA THR A 182 -13.14 1.84 -1.35
C THR A 182 -12.53 0.66 -2.11
N LEU A 183 -11.28 0.80 -2.59
CA LEU A 183 -10.56 -0.28 -3.24
C LEU A 183 -10.30 -1.45 -2.29
N ARG A 184 -9.93 -1.16 -1.05
CA ARG A 184 -9.64 -2.17 -0.03
C ARG A 184 -10.89 -3.01 0.27
N ALA A 185 -12.05 -2.38 0.44
CA ALA A 185 -13.32 -3.08 0.61
C ALA A 185 -13.63 -4.02 -0.58
N ARG A 186 -13.49 -3.53 -1.82
CA ARG A 186 -13.69 -4.35 -3.03
C ARG A 186 -12.69 -5.52 -3.11
N GLN A 187 -11.42 -5.29 -2.77
CA GLN A 187 -10.40 -6.34 -2.79
C GLN A 187 -10.68 -7.41 -1.74
N VAL A 188 -11.16 -7.02 -0.55
CA VAL A 188 -11.63 -7.95 0.49
C VAL A 188 -12.78 -8.82 -0.02
N ASP A 189 -13.72 -8.23 -0.75
CA ASP A 189 -14.84 -8.95 -1.39
C ASP A 189 -14.41 -9.81 -2.59
N GLY A 190 -13.11 -9.80 -2.96
CA GLY A 190 -12.54 -10.61 -4.02
C GLY A 190 -12.64 -10.01 -5.42
N ASP A 191 -12.97 -8.72 -5.55
CA ASP A 191 -12.97 -8.03 -6.84
C ASP A 191 -11.56 -8.13 -7.48
N PRO A 192 -11.41 -8.74 -8.67
CA PRO A 192 -10.11 -8.86 -9.34
C PRO A 192 -9.64 -7.56 -9.98
N PHE A 193 -10.50 -6.54 -10.08
CA PHE A 193 -10.28 -5.26 -10.76
C PHE A 193 -9.98 -5.36 -12.27
N VAL A 194 -9.96 -6.58 -12.81
CA VAL A 194 -9.73 -6.91 -14.21
C VAL A 194 -10.75 -7.93 -14.69
N ALA A 195 -10.95 -8.03 -16.02
CA ALA A 195 -12.01 -8.85 -16.60
C ALA A 195 -11.82 -10.38 -16.43
N ASP A 196 -10.58 -10.86 -16.49
CA ASP A 196 -10.23 -12.27 -16.21
C ASP A 196 -8.84 -12.31 -15.58
N PRO A 197 -8.72 -12.62 -14.27
CA PRO A 197 -7.43 -12.67 -13.60
C PRO A 197 -6.63 -13.94 -13.93
N ARG A 198 -7.23 -14.92 -14.63
CA ARG A 198 -6.60 -16.22 -14.91
C ARG A 198 -5.35 -16.08 -15.76
N ALA A 199 -4.23 -16.59 -15.24
CA ALA A 199 -2.97 -16.61 -15.95
C ALA A 199 -3.05 -17.38 -17.28
N ALA A 200 -2.32 -16.90 -18.29
CA ALA A 200 -2.25 -17.55 -19.60
C ALA A 200 -1.49 -18.88 -19.56
N ASP A 201 -0.51 -18.99 -18.66
CA ASP A 201 0.34 -20.15 -18.43
C ASP A 201 0.83 -20.19 -16.96
N HIS A 202 1.58 -21.23 -16.60
CA HIS A 202 2.17 -21.36 -15.26
C HIS A 202 3.15 -20.24 -14.92
N ALA A 203 3.87 -19.69 -15.90
CA ALA A 203 4.81 -18.60 -15.65
C ALA A 203 4.07 -17.31 -15.24
N GLY A 204 2.94 -17.02 -15.90
CA GLY A 204 2.04 -15.94 -15.52
C GLY A 204 1.47 -16.13 -14.12
N PHE A 205 1.06 -17.35 -13.76
CA PHE A 205 0.57 -17.67 -12.41
C PHE A 205 1.65 -17.44 -11.36
N ARG A 206 2.88 -17.91 -11.63
CA ARG A 206 4.06 -17.71 -10.76
C ARG A 206 4.42 -16.23 -10.61
N ALA A 207 4.28 -15.43 -11.66
CA ALA A 207 4.54 -14.00 -11.62
C ALA A 207 3.49 -13.25 -10.76
N GLN A 208 2.21 -13.60 -10.91
CA GLN A 208 1.13 -13.07 -10.07
C GLN A 208 1.35 -13.41 -8.59
N ASP A 209 1.68 -14.67 -8.31
CA ASP A 209 1.98 -15.13 -6.95
C ASP A 209 3.19 -14.41 -6.34
N ALA A 210 4.31 -14.33 -7.08
CA ALA A 210 5.51 -13.65 -6.63
C ALA A 210 5.28 -12.16 -6.33
N ALA A 211 4.43 -11.47 -7.10
CA ALA A 211 4.07 -10.08 -6.84
C ALA A 211 3.34 -9.93 -5.50
N ILE A 212 2.34 -10.78 -5.23
CA ILE A 212 1.60 -10.77 -3.97
C ILE A 212 2.48 -11.21 -2.79
N GLN A 213 3.33 -12.23 -2.98
CA GLN A 213 4.27 -12.67 -1.95
C GLN A 213 5.28 -11.58 -1.58
N SER A 214 5.75 -10.78 -2.56
CA SER A 214 6.61 -9.64 -2.28
C SER A 214 5.91 -8.58 -1.42
N GLN A 215 4.60 -8.37 -1.60
CA GLN A 215 3.82 -7.47 -0.74
C GLN A 215 3.64 -8.05 0.67
N PHE A 216 3.36 -9.35 0.76
CA PHE A 216 3.31 -10.07 2.04
C PHE A 216 4.62 -9.92 2.81
N ASP A 217 5.76 -10.13 2.17
CA ASP A 217 7.07 -10.01 2.80
C ASP A 217 7.34 -8.57 3.28
N ALA A 218 7.02 -7.57 2.48
CA ALA A 218 7.24 -6.17 2.82
C ALA A 218 6.36 -5.68 3.98
N LEU A 219 5.12 -6.18 4.08
CA LEU A 219 4.14 -5.74 5.08
C LEU A 219 4.11 -6.61 6.32
N VAL A 220 4.07 -7.93 6.18
CA VAL A 220 3.82 -8.85 7.30
C VAL A 220 5.09 -9.19 8.05
N ARG A 221 6.19 -9.48 7.34
CA ARG A 221 7.44 -9.91 7.99
C ARG A 221 8.17 -8.78 8.72
N THR A 222 7.83 -7.54 8.42
CA THR A 222 8.41 -6.36 9.07
C THR A 222 7.72 -6.05 10.40
N VAL A 223 6.51 -6.59 10.66
CA VAL A 223 5.78 -6.36 11.90
C VAL A 223 6.51 -6.97 13.09
N PRO A 224 6.79 -6.20 14.17
CA PRO A 224 7.43 -6.72 15.37
C PRO A 224 6.66 -7.92 15.95
N PRO A 225 7.33 -9.02 16.34
CA PRO A 225 6.66 -10.23 16.84
C PRO A 225 5.69 -9.98 18.00
N ALA A 226 5.96 -8.97 18.84
CA ALA A 226 5.09 -8.59 19.94
C ALA A 226 3.70 -8.13 19.46
N ARG A 227 3.58 -7.52 18.27
CA ARG A 227 2.32 -7.01 17.72
C ARG A 227 1.40 -8.09 17.15
N TRP A 228 1.96 -9.25 16.80
CA TRP A 228 1.23 -10.31 16.09
C TRP A 228 0.03 -10.90 16.83
N THR A 229 0.00 -10.76 18.16
CA THR A 229 -1.03 -11.33 19.03
C THR A 229 -1.72 -10.29 19.91
N LEU A 230 -1.43 -9.00 19.73
CA LEU A 230 -1.94 -7.95 20.62
C LEU A 230 -3.31 -7.41 20.19
N GLU A 231 -3.49 -7.20 18.90
CA GLU A 231 -4.64 -6.48 18.36
C GLU A 231 -5.46 -7.42 17.49
N GLU A 232 -6.77 -7.38 17.67
CA GLU A 232 -7.72 -7.99 16.74
C GLU A 232 -7.81 -7.10 15.49
N LEU A 233 -7.38 -7.63 14.35
CA LEU A 233 -7.38 -6.92 13.06
C LEU A 233 -8.74 -7.00 12.38
N THR A 234 -9.39 -8.14 12.57
CA THR A 234 -10.80 -8.39 12.26
C THR A 234 -11.43 -9.06 13.49
N PRO A 235 -12.77 -9.06 13.65
CA PRO A 235 -13.42 -9.55 14.87
C PRO A 235 -12.91 -10.93 15.32
N GLY A 236 -12.20 -10.98 16.45
CA GLY A 236 -11.66 -12.21 17.05
C GLY A 236 -10.38 -12.80 16.41
N TRP A 237 -9.73 -12.10 15.48
CA TRP A 237 -8.57 -12.60 14.73
C TRP A 237 -7.40 -11.62 14.81
N THR A 238 -6.25 -12.12 15.24
CA THR A 238 -4.97 -11.40 15.26
C THR A 238 -4.20 -11.57 13.95
N LEU A 239 -3.08 -10.86 13.74
CA LEU A 239 -2.21 -11.08 12.57
C LEU A 239 -1.78 -12.54 12.45
N ARG A 240 -1.39 -13.15 13.57
CA ARG A 240 -1.00 -14.55 13.59
C ARG A 240 -2.13 -15.45 13.10
N ASP A 241 -3.36 -15.20 13.54
CA ASP A 241 -4.51 -16.02 13.16
C ASP A 241 -4.79 -15.91 11.66
N HIS A 242 -4.66 -14.72 11.08
CA HIS A 242 -4.76 -14.53 9.63
C HIS A 242 -3.65 -15.27 8.85
N VAL A 243 -2.40 -15.17 9.28
CA VAL A 243 -1.27 -15.87 8.62
C VAL A 243 -1.43 -17.39 8.73
N GLY A 244 -1.86 -17.86 9.90
CA GLY A 244 -2.14 -19.28 10.11
C GLY A 244 -3.28 -19.79 9.23
N HIS A 245 -4.36 -19.02 9.10
CA HIS A 245 -5.48 -19.33 8.23
C HIS A 245 -5.11 -19.40 6.75
N LEU A 246 -4.25 -18.49 6.26
CA LEU A 246 -3.70 -18.56 4.90
C LEU A 246 -2.95 -19.89 4.67
N ALA A 247 -2.17 -20.34 5.66
CA ALA A 247 -1.44 -21.61 5.59
C ALA A 247 -2.39 -22.83 5.60
N ASP A 248 -3.49 -22.77 6.34
CA ASP A 248 -4.51 -23.83 6.37
C ASP A 248 -5.19 -24.00 5.00
N TRP A 249 -5.60 -22.90 4.35
CA TRP A 249 -6.17 -22.95 3.00
C TRP A 249 -5.16 -23.39 1.94
N ALA A 250 -3.90 -22.98 2.05
CA ALA A 250 -2.87 -23.46 1.14
C ALA A 250 -2.67 -24.99 1.25
N THR A 251 -2.71 -25.52 2.49
CA THR A 251 -2.67 -26.96 2.74
C THR A 251 -3.89 -27.67 2.15
N GLU A 252 -5.08 -27.08 2.27
CA GLU A 252 -6.31 -27.64 1.70
C GLU A 252 -6.29 -27.62 0.16
N GLY A 253 -5.71 -26.58 -0.46
CA GLY A 253 -5.48 -26.53 -1.91
C GLY A 253 -4.56 -27.66 -2.39
N VAL A 254 -3.50 -27.99 -1.63
CA VAL A 254 -2.62 -29.16 -1.94
C VAL A 254 -3.46 -30.44 -1.93
N ARG A 255 -4.30 -30.61 -0.90
CA ARG A 255 -5.19 -31.77 -0.78
C ARG A 255 -6.18 -31.86 -1.95
N ALA A 256 -6.77 -30.72 -2.35
CA ALA A 256 -7.71 -30.65 -3.46
C ALA A 256 -7.07 -31.09 -4.79
N ILE A 257 -5.87 -30.58 -5.11
CA ILE A 257 -5.12 -30.98 -6.30
C ILE A 257 -4.75 -32.47 -6.26
N GLY A 258 -4.35 -32.98 -5.09
CA GLY A 258 -4.06 -34.41 -4.92
C GLY A 258 -5.27 -35.31 -5.18
N ILE A 259 -6.46 -34.90 -4.70
CA ILE A 259 -7.72 -35.63 -4.95
C ILE A 259 -8.11 -35.56 -6.43
N PHE A 260 -7.94 -34.40 -7.06
CA PHE A 260 -8.19 -34.23 -8.50
C PHE A 260 -7.31 -35.18 -9.32
N HIS A 261 -6.01 -35.28 -9.04
CA HIS A 261 -5.13 -36.24 -9.71
C HIS A 261 -5.54 -37.70 -9.50
N ALA A 262 -5.99 -38.05 -8.29
CA ALA A 262 -6.34 -39.43 -7.97
C ALA A 262 -7.69 -39.87 -8.56
N THR A 263 -8.63 -38.94 -8.74
CA THR A 263 -10.04 -39.26 -9.01
C THR A 263 -10.62 -38.59 -10.25
N GLY A 264 -9.93 -37.58 -10.80
CA GLY A 264 -10.43 -36.71 -11.86
C GLY A 264 -11.54 -35.75 -11.41
N THR A 265 -11.79 -35.63 -10.10
CA THR A 265 -12.83 -34.77 -9.53
C THR A 265 -12.25 -33.84 -8.48
N TRP A 266 -12.62 -32.57 -8.50
CA TRP A 266 -12.20 -31.60 -7.51
C TRP A 266 -12.84 -31.86 -6.14
N LEU A 267 -12.11 -31.52 -5.09
CA LEU A 267 -12.61 -31.54 -3.73
C LEU A 267 -13.78 -30.55 -3.59
N SER A 268 -14.84 -30.97 -2.92
CA SER A 268 -15.95 -30.10 -2.51
C SER A 268 -15.61 -29.34 -1.23
N ASP A 269 -16.31 -28.24 -0.99
CA ASP A 269 -16.21 -27.49 0.27
C ASP A 269 -16.41 -28.40 1.50
N PRO A 270 -15.83 -28.03 2.66
CA PRO A 270 -16.02 -28.78 3.89
C PRO A 270 -17.51 -28.98 4.24
N ASP A 271 -17.88 -30.21 4.62
CA ASP A 271 -19.28 -30.58 4.95
C ASP A 271 -19.88 -29.72 6.08
N GLU A 272 -19.04 -29.23 7.00
CA GLU A 272 -19.46 -28.37 8.10
C GLU A 272 -19.67 -26.90 7.70
N GLY A 273 -19.33 -26.54 6.47
CA GLY A 273 -19.29 -25.17 5.97
C GLY A 273 -17.94 -24.48 6.20
N ILE A 274 -17.65 -23.51 5.33
CA ILE A 274 -16.38 -22.74 5.32
C ILE A 274 -16.14 -22.04 6.66
N ASP A 275 -17.14 -21.37 7.23
CA ASP A 275 -16.99 -20.60 8.46
C ASP A 275 -16.65 -21.48 9.68
N ALA A 276 -17.35 -22.61 9.84
CA ALA A 276 -17.08 -23.56 10.92
C ALA A 276 -15.71 -24.23 10.76
N TRP A 277 -15.31 -24.53 9.52
CA TRP A 277 -13.98 -25.03 9.22
C TRP A 277 -12.89 -24.01 9.59
N ASN A 278 -13.08 -22.74 9.21
CA ASN A 278 -12.17 -21.63 9.50
C ASN A 278 -11.99 -21.43 11.01
N GLU A 279 -13.11 -21.35 11.74
CA GLU A 279 -13.08 -21.14 13.20
C GLU A 279 -12.33 -22.28 13.90
N ARG A 280 -12.58 -23.53 13.52
CA ARG A 280 -11.89 -24.68 14.11
C ARG A 280 -10.38 -24.65 13.85
N HIS A 281 -9.94 -24.30 12.65
CA HIS A 281 -8.51 -24.25 12.31
C HIS A 281 -7.78 -23.11 13.02
N VAL A 282 -8.41 -21.93 13.12
CA VAL A 282 -7.88 -20.81 13.92
C VAL A 282 -7.77 -21.21 15.39
N VAL A 283 -8.80 -21.83 15.97
CA VAL A 283 -8.74 -22.30 17.37
C VAL A 283 -7.60 -23.29 17.59
N ALA A 284 -7.35 -24.21 16.65
CA ALA A 284 -6.28 -25.19 16.75
C ALA A 284 -4.87 -24.57 16.71
N THR A 285 -4.71 -23.42 16.05
CA THR A 285 -3.40 -22.80 15.78
C THR A 285 -3.11 -21.58 16.66
N ARG A 286 -4.08 -21.14 17.49
CA ARG A 286 -3.92 -20.03 18.45
C ARG A 286 -2.80 -20.20 19.50
N GLY A 287 -2.25 -21.40 19.66
CA GLY A 287 -1.09 -21.64 20.51
C GLY A 287 0.26 -21.35 19.83
N GLU A 288 0.29 -21.13 18.52
CA GLU A 288 1.51 -20.95 17.74
C GLU A 288 2.21 -19.62 18.08
N THR A 289 3.54 -19.63 17.96
CA THR A 289 4.32 -18.39 17.95
C THR A 289 4.25 -17.74 16.56
N PRO A 290 4.49 -16.43 16.44
CA PRO A 290 4.58 -15.76 15.12
C PRO A 290 5.54 -16.45 14.14
N ALA A 291 6.69 -16.90 14.64
CA ALA A 291 7.68 -17.61 13.81
C ALA A 291 7.17 -18.98 13.33
N ALA A 292 6.41 -19.71 14.16
CA ALA A 292 5.80 -20.98 13.76
C ALA A 292 4.70 -20.79 12.72
N ALA A 293 3.84 -19.77 12.89
CA ALA A 293 2.81 -19.45 11.91
C ALA A 293 3.41 -19.07 10.55
N LEU A 294 4.48 -18.26 10.53
CA LEU A 294 5.22 -17.93 9.31
C LEU A 294 5.86 -19.15 8.64
N ALA A 295 6.54 -19.99 9.42
CA ALA A 295 7.16 -21.19 8.87
C ALA A 295 6.14 -22.14 8.23
N ARG A 296 4.97 -22.28 8.87
CA ARG A 296 3.86 -23.08 8.35
C ARG A 296 3.25 -22.47 7.08
N TYR A 297 3.10 -21.15 7.03
CA TYR A 297 2.71 -20.44 5.81
C TYR A 297 3.70 -20.68 4.67
N ASP A 298 5.01 -20.53 4.93
CA ASP A 298 6.06 -20.71 3.93
C ASP A 298 6.09 -22.14 3.37
N GLU A 299 5.92 -23.15 4.23
CA GLU A 299 5.85 -24.55 3.83
C GLU A 299 4.59 -24.83 2.99
N ALA A 300 3.41 -24.38 3.45
CA ALA A 300 2.15 -24.61 2.76
C ALA A 300 2.08 -23.88 1.41
N HIS A 301 2.57 -22.64 1.35
CA HIS A 301 2.69 -21.84 0.13
C HIS A 301 3.57 -22.55 -0.91
N ALA A 302 4.77 -22.97 -0.52
CA ALA A 302 5.69 -23.69 -1.39
C ALA A 302 5.10 -25.04 -1.87
N ALA A 303 4.41 -25.77 -0.98
CA ALA A 303 3.77 -27.03 -1.32
C ALA A 303 2.62 -26.84 -2.31
N LEU A 304 1.76 -25.84 -2.13
CA LEU A 304 0.66 -25.55 -3.04
C LEU A 304 1.18 -25.08 -4.40
N LEU A 305 2.20 -24.22 -4.41
CA LEU A 305 2.86 -23.84 -5.65
C LEU A 305 3.44 -25.03 -6.42
N ALA A 306 4.05 -26.00 -5.71
CA ALA A 306 4.55 -27.22 -6.34
C ALA A 306 3.41 -28.11 -6.85
N ALA A 307 2.28 -28.18 -6.14
CA ALA A 307 1.10 -28.90 -6.59
C ALA A 307 0.48 -28.24 -7.84
N VAL A 308 0.40 -26.91 -7.89
CA VAL A 308 -0.09 -26.17 -9.06
C VAL A 308 0.72 -26.49 -10.33
N ASP A 309 2.04 -26.61 -10.22
CA ASP A 309 2.91 -26.96 -11.36
C ASP A 309 2.62 -28.36 -11.96
N THR A 310 1.85 -29.21 -11.26
CA THR A 310 1.45 -30.53 -11.77
C THR A 310 0.15 -30.51 -12.58
N LEU A 311 -0.59 -29.40 -12.55
CA LEU A 311 -1.83 -29.26 -13.31
C LEU A 311 -1.53 -28.98 -14.78
N THR A 312 -2.46 -29.38 -15.67
CA THR A 312 -2.44 -28.81 -17.01
C THR A 312 -2.93 -27.36 -16.95
N ILE A 313 -2.60 -26.54 -17.95
CA ILE A 313 -3.11 -25.17 -17.99
C ILE A 313 -4.64 -25.12 -18.16
N GLU A 314 -5.24 -26.16 -18.75
CA GLU A 314 -6.68 -26.30 -18.87
C GLU A 314 -7.30 -26.55 -17.48
N ASP A 315 -6.74 -27.47 -16.71
CA ASP A 315 -7.20 -27.77 -15.34
C ASP A 315 -7.02 -26.56 -14.42
N LEU A 316 -5.86 -25.89 -14.47
CA LEU A 316 -5.58 -24.68 -13.68
C LEU A 316 -6.56 -23.55 -14.00
N ARG A 317 -7.00 -23.43 -15.25
CA ARG A 317 -7.94 -22.38 -15.69
C ARG A 317 -9.41 -22.79 -15.57
N SER A 318 -9.71 -24.05 -15.25
CA SER A 318 -11.07 -24.47 -14.93
C SER A 318 -11.60 -23.68 -13.73
N PRO A 319 -12.93 -23.48 -13.59
CA PRO A 319 -13.49 -22.75 -12.46
C PRO A 319 -13.02 -23.29 -11.10
N GLU A 320 -13.04 -24.62 -10.92
CA GLU A 320 -12.66 -25.30 -9.70
C GLU A 320 -11.14 -25.31 -9.48
N GLY A 321 -10.36 -25.58 -10.52
CA GLY A 321 -8.90 -25.55 -10.43
C GLY A 321 -8.36 -24.15 -10.14
N TRP A 322 -8.98 -23.13 -10.73
CA TRP A 322 -8.65 -21.73 -10.41
C TRP A 322 -8.98 -21.39 -8.96
N SER A 323 -10.13 -21.85 -8.43
CA SER A 323 -10.49 -21.58 -7.04
C SER A 323 -9.52 -22.27 -6.07
N TRP A 324 -9.23 -23.56 -6.26
CA TRP A 324 -8.30 -24.28 -5.39
C TRP A 324 -6.82 -23.87 -5.54
N ALA A 325 -6.43 -23.26 -6.66
CA ALA A 325 -5.08 -22.74 -6.86
C ALA A 325 -4.96 -21.26 -6.45
N CYS A 326 -5.75 -20.38 -7.06
CA CYS A 326 -5.66 -18.93 -6.85
C CYS A 326 -6.30 -18.51 -5.52
N ASP A 327 -7.54 -18.91 -5.23
CA ASP A 327 -8.24 -18.50 -3.99
C ASP A 327 -7.67 -19.14 -2.73
N CYS A 328 -6.76 -20.13 -2.86
CA CYS A 328 -5.97 -20.69 -1.75
C CYS A 328 -4.50 -20.19 -1.71
N LEU A 329 -4.03 -19.48 -2.75
CA LEU A 329 -2.73 -18.80 -2.80
C LEU A 329 -2.91 -17.28 -2.86
N HIS A 330 -2.35 -16.64 -3.89
CA HIS A 330 -2.23 -15.20 -4.02
C HIS A 330 -3.59 -14.49 -4.08
N GLY A 331 -4.64 -15.17 -4.54
CA GLY A 331 -6.03 -14.68 -4.48
C GLY A 331 -6.57 -14.59 -3.04
N HIS A 332 -6.13 -15.47 -2.14
CA HIS A 332 -6.45 -15.35 -0.72
C HIS A 332 -5.57 -14.33 -0.02
N VAL A 333 -4.26 -14.41 -0.28
CA VAL A 333 -3.27 -13.52 0.34
C VAL A 333 -3.58 -12.07 0.01
N ARG A 334 -3.94 -11.74 -1.24
CA ARG A 334 -4.37 -10.36 -1.59
C ARG A 334 -5.57 -9.87 -0.78
N LYS A 335 -6.57 -10.72 -0.51
CA LYS A 335 -7.75 -10.34 0.29
C LYS A 335 -7.32 -10.00 1.72
N HIS A 336 -6.48 -10.85 2.31
CA HIS A 336 -5.95 -10.64 3.65
C HIS A 336 -5.02 -9.43 3.76
N LEU A 337 -4.15 -9.19 2.77
CA LEU A 337 -3.35 -7.98 2.70
C LEU A 337 -4.24 -6.73 2.62
N ALA A 338 -5.38 -6.78 1.93
CA ALA A 338 -6.35 -5.68 1.99
C ALA A 338 -6.92 -5.51 3.40
N MET A 339 -7.29 -6.58 4.12
CA MET A 339 -7.83 -6.49 5.48
C MET A 339 -6.86 -5.85 6.48
N PHE A 340 -5.58 -6.25 6.48
CA PHE A 340 -4.63 -5.85 7.53
C PHE A 340 -3.42 -5.05 7.06
N GLY A 341 -3.21 -4.86 5.76
CA GLY A 341 -1.98 -4.25 5.23
C GLY A 341 -1.74 -2.84 5.76
N ARG A 342 -2.81 -2.04 5.90
CA ARG A 342 -2.72 -0.72 6.54
C ARG A 342 -2.31 -0.82 8.00
N TRP A 343 -2.86 -1.78 8.76
CA TRP A 343 -2.47 -2.01 10.14
C TRP A 343 -0.99 -2.38 10.26
N CYS A 344 -0.50 -3.28 9.39
CA CYS A 344 0.91 -3.64 9.35
C CYS A 344 1.81 -2.43 9.08
N ALA A 345 1.44 -1.58 8.12
CA ALA A 345 2.20 -0.39 7.75
C ALA A 345 2.31 0.67 8.86
N VAL A 346 1.40 0.64 9.84
CA VAL A 346 1.39 1.58 10.97
C VAL A 346 1.87 0.96 12.29
N ALA A 347 2.22 -0.33 12.30
CA ALA A 347 2.57 -1.07 13.52
C ALA A 347 3.81 -0.50 14.25
N ASP A 348 4.71 0.15 13.50
CA ASP A 348 5.94 0.77 14.00
C ASP A 348 5.84 2.28 14.20
N TRP A 349 4.66 2.87 13.98
CA TRP A 349 4.47 4.29 14.28
C TRP A 349 4.67 4.55 15.78
N PRO A 350 5.35 5.64 16.17
CA PRO A 350 5.48 6.04 17.57
C PRO A 350 4.10 6.13 18.25
N GLU A 351 4.02 5.75 19.52
CA GLU A 351 2.82 5.98 20.34
C GLU A 351 2.52 7.49 20.43
N SER A 352 1.23 7.85 20.43
CA SER A 352 0.73 9.22 20.43
C SER A 352 0.89 9.94 21.76
#